data_AF-A0A6G0WST0-F1
#
_entry.id   AF-A0A6G0WST0-F1
#
_cell.length_a   1.000
_cell.length_b   1.000
_cell.length_c   1.000
_cell.angle_alpha   90.00
_cell.angle_beta   90.00
_cell.angle_gamma   90.00
#
_symmetry.space_group_name_H-M   'P 1'
#
loop_
_entity.id
_entity.type
_entity.pdbx_description
1 polymer ?
#
loop_
_entity_poly.entity_id
_entity_poly.type
_entity_poly.pdbx_seq_one_letter_code
_entity_poly.pdbx_strand_id
1 'polypeptide(L)'
;MPRTYQRTVRKKPLAKYTDDRINSALEGKTSELNPGKNIKPQGGQTILSKNVEQLIVESLITCSSWGYPLTTLDLRTIVKSYLDTKGTNIKKFKYNMRGIDFAMCFLRRHRDTLSQRLCQNIKKSRTQVSRKDLNEYFNNLEHSLNNIPPSNILNYDETNLSDDQERIKVISKRGCKYPERVMNHKHFYYNQDSSIDAQKLLVKRIEVGPHYG
;
A
#
# COMPACT_ATOMS: atom_id res chain seq x y z
N MET A 1 4.28 8.00 49.93
CA MET A 1 3.08 8.83 49.64
C MET A 1 3.25 9.45 48.25
N PRO A 2 2.47 9.06 47.23
CA PRO A 2 2.63 9.65 45.90
C PRO A 2 1.95 11.02 45.84
N ARG A 3 2.63 12.04 45.28
CA ARG A 3 2.04 13.35 45.02
C ARG A 3 1.13 13.26 43.80
N THR A 4 -0.17 13.42 43.99
CA THR A 4 -1.15 13.59 42.91
C THR A 4 -1.25 15.05 42.49
N TYR A 5 -1.02 15.33 41.21
CA TYR A 5 -1.28 16.64 40.60
C TYR A 5 -2.74 16.71 40.12
N GLN A 6 -3.50 17.69 40.60
CA GLN A 6 -4.82 18.04 40.10
C GLN A 6 -4.69 19.10 39.00
N ARG A 7 -5.11 18.77 37.77
CA ARG A 7 -5.07 19.70 36.63
C ARG A 7 -6.40 20.44 36.54
N THR A 8 -6.47 21.69 37.02
CA THR A 8 -7.67 22.53 36.88
C THR A 8 -7.81 23.01 35.44
N VAL A 9 -8.80 22.50 34.70
CA VAL A 9 -9.16 23.01 33.37
C VAL A 9 -9.93 24.31 33.57
N ARG A 10 -9.35 25.47 33.22
CA ARG A 10 -10.09 26.72 33.15
C ARG A 10 -11.14 26.61 32.03
N LYS A 11 -12.43 26.58 32.37
CA LYS A 11 -13.50 26.72 31.39
C LYS A 11 -13.40 28.11 30.76
N LYS A 12 -13.22 28.19 29.44
CA LYS A 12 -13.32 29.47 28.72
C LYS A 12 -14.77 29.99 28.87
N PRO A 13 -14.98 31.29 29.12
CA PRO A 13 -16.32 31.84 29.21
C PRO A 13 -16.93 31.87 27.80
N LEU A 14 -17.75 30.87 27.48
CA LEU A 14 -18.73 30.95 26.39
C LEU A 14 -19.89 31.82 26.87
N ALA A 15 -19.66 33.13 27.00
CA ALA A 15 -20.66 34.06 27.52
C ALA A 15 -20.73 35.33 26.67
N LYS A 16 -21.06 35.19 25.38
CA LYS A 16 -21.38 36.34 24.51
C LYS A 16 -22.60 36.14 23.60
N TYR A 17 -23.18 34.95 23.55
CA TYR A 17 -24.33 34.67 22.70
C TYR A 17 -25.40 34.00 23.53
N THR A 18 -26.58 34.62 23.58
CA THR A 18 -27.80 34.02 24.11
C THR A 18 -28.25 32.90 23.17
N ASP A 19 -28.86 31.86 23.72
CA ASP A 19 -29.33 30.70 22.93
C ASP A 19 -30.24 31.14 21.78
N ASP A 20 -31.01 32.21 21.96
CA ASP A 20 -31.85 32.82 20.92
C ASP A 20 -31.05 33.36 19.72
N ARG A 21 -29.87 33.95 19.95
CA ARG A 21 -28.99 34.42 18.86
C ARG A 21 -28.31 33.26 18.13
N ILE A 22 -28.10 32.15 18.82
CA ILE A 22 -27.54 30.93 18.22
C ILE A 22 -28.61 30.27 17.35
N ASN A 23 -29.84 30.15 17.88
CA ASN A 23 -30.96 29.53 17.19
C ASN A 23 -31.40 30.36 15.97
N SER A 24 -31.48 31.70 16.07
CA SER A 24 -31.83 32.55 14.91
C SER A 24 -30.76 32.49 13.80
N ALA A 25 -29.49 32.32 14.16
CA ALA A 25 -28.39 32.17 13.20
C ALA A 25 -28.36 30.78 12.54
N LEU A 26 -28.93 29.76 13.18
CA LEU A 26 -29.10 28.41 12.64
C LEU A 26 -30.34 28.34 11.73
N GLU A 27 -31.45 28.96 12.14
CA GLU A 27 -32.70 29.01 11.36
C GLU A 27 -32.53 29.74 10.03
N GLY A 28 -31.78 30.85 10.00
CA GLY A 28 -31.46 31.58 8.76
C GLY A 28 -30.57 30.80 7.77
N LYS A 29 -29.95 29.69 8.18
CA LYS A 29 -29.13 28.83 7.30
C LYS A 29 -29.88 27.63 6.75
N THR A 30 -30.99 27.24 7.38
CA THR A 30 -31.76 26.06 6.95
C THR A 30 -32.65 26.31 5.73
N SER A 31 -33.01 27.56 5.43
CA SER A 31 -33.88 27.91 4.30
C SER A 31 -33.16 28.10 2.95
N GLU A 32 -31.82 28.10 2.90
CA GLU A 32 -31.05 28.26 1.64
C GLU A 32 -30.46 26.94 1.11
N LEU A 33 -30.58 25.83 1.85
CA LEU A 33 -30.14 24.52 1.38
C LEU A 33 -31.18 23.93 0.43
N ASN A 34 -31.15 24.38 -0.82
CA ASN A 34 -31.82 23.74 -1.95
C ASN A 34 -31.58 22.22 -1.89
N PRO A 35 -32.60 21.38 -1.63
CA PRO A 35 -32.43 19.94 -1.48
C PRO A 35 -32.09 19.22 -2.80
N GLY A 36 -31.95 19.95 -3.91
CA GLY A 36 -31.66 19.41 -5.24
C GLY A 36 -30.25 19.60 -5.77
N LYS A 37 -29.34 20.31 -5.07
CA LYS A 37 -27.95 20.47 -5.53
C LYS A 37 -27.01 19.56 -4.75
N ASN A 38 -26.63 18.43 -5.33
CA ASN A 38 -25.47 17.65 -4.89
C ASN A 38 -24.22 18.53 -5.00
N ILE A 39 -23.88 19.25 -3.93
CA ILE A 39 -22.65 20.05 -3.86
C ILE A 39 -21.50 19.07 -3.98
N LYS A 40 -20.73 19.20 -5.07
CA LYS A 40 -19.52 18.40 -5.27
C LYS A 40 -18.58 18.64 -4.09
N PRO A 41 -17.86 17.60 -3.61
CA PRO A 41 -16.90 17.75 -2.54
C PRO A 41 -15.91 18.87 -2.87
N GLN A 42 -15.68 19.75 -1.89
CA GLN A 42 -14.79 20.90 -2.06
C GLN A 42 -13.35 20.41 -2.29
N GLY A 43 -12.76 20.80 -3.43
CA GLY A 43 -11.42 20.38 -3.86
C GLY A 43 -11.38 19.88 -5.31
N GLY A 44 -10.17 19.55 -5.79
CA GLY A 44 -9.99 18.98 -7.12
C GLY A 44 -10.62 17.59 -7.22
N GLN A 45 -11.51 17.39 -8.19
CA GLN A 45 -12.15 16.08 -8.42
C GLN A 45 -11.11 15.00 -8.75
N THR A 46 -11.32 13.81 -8.17
CA THR A 46 -10.57 12.63 -8.58
C THR A 46 -10.93 12.29 -10.02
N ILE A 47 -9.90 12.00 -10.81
CA ILE A 47 -10.10 11.71 -12.23
C ILE A 47 -10.45 10.23 -12.46
N LEU A 48 -10.04 9.37 -11.52
CA LEU A 48 -10.48 7.98 -11.50
C LEU A 48 -11.83 7.90 -10.79
N SER A 49 -12.70 7.03 -11.27
CA SER A 49 -13.91 6.67 -10.54
C SER A 49 -13.54 5.88 -9.28
N LYS A 50 -14.39 5.94 -8.26
CA LYS A 50 -14.15 5.22 -7.00
C LYS A 50 -13.93 3.72 -7.21
N ASN A 51 -14.68 3.10 -8.12
CA ASN A 51 -14.55 1.68 -8.44
C ASN A 51 -13.18 1.34 -9.03
N VAL A 52 -12.71 2.13 -10.00
CA VAL A 52 -11.39 1.93 -10.61
C VAL A 52 -10.29 2.17 -9.59
N GLU A 53 -10.44 3.19 -8.74
CA GLU A 53 -9.48 3.48 -7.68
C GLU A 53 -9.35 2.30 -6.71
N GLN A 54 -10.47 1.68 -6.33
CA GLN A 54 -10.51 0.50 -5.47
C GLN A 54 -9.85 -0.72 -6.12
N LEU A 55 -10.13 -0.99 -7.41
CA LEU A 55 -9.47 -2.08 -8.15
C LEU A 55 -7.95 -1.91 -8.17
N ILE A 56 -7.46 -0.68 -8.34
CA ILE A 56 -6.02 -0.40 -8.30
C ILE A 56 -5.45 -0.65 -6.89
N VAL A 57 -6.17 -0.28 -5.82
CA VAL A 57 -5.74 -0.57 -4.44
C VAL A 57 -5.61 -2.07 -4.20
N GLU A 58 -6.62 -2.85 -4.60
CA GLU A 58 -6.62 -4.32 -4.46
C GLU A 58 -5.49 -4.96 -5.26
N SER A 59 -5.24 -4.44 -6.46
CA SER A 59 -4.16 -4.85 -7.34
C SER A 59 -2.78 -4.64 -6.70
N LEU A 60 -2.55 -3.46 -6.11
CA LEU A 60 -1.31 -3.14 -5.39
C LEU A 60 -1.07 -4.08 -4.20
N ILE A 61 -2.12 -4.37 -3.43
CA ILE A 61 -2.03 -5.29 -2.29
C ILE A 61 -1.72 -6.72 -2.76
N THR A 62 -2.41 -7.18 -3.81
CA THR A 62 -2.24 -8.52 -4.38
C THR A 62 -0.82 -8.71 -4.89
N CYS A 63 -0.30 -7.78 -5.71
CA CYS A 63 1.07 -7.82 -6.19
C CYS A 63 2.09 -7.80 -5.05
N SER A 64 1.85 -6.99 -4.01
CA SER A 64 2.69 -7.01 -2.81
C SER A 64 2.66 -8.35 -2.09
N SER A 65 1.52 -9.04 -2.03
CA SER A 65 1.40 -10.36 -1.39
C SER A 65 2.07 -11.48 -2.18
N TRP A 66 2.14 -11.34 -3.50
CA TRP A 66 2.83 -12.28 -4.39
C TRP A 66 4.34 -12.05 -4.44
N GLY A 67 4.87 -11.08 -3.70
CA GLY A 67 6.29 -10.76 -3.70
C GLY A 67 6.75 -9.91 -4.88
N TYR A 68 5.80 -9.25 -5.57
CA TYR A 68 6.05 -8.30 -6.66
C TYR A 68 5.49 -6.91 -6.30
N PRO A 69 5.93 -6.29 -5.19
CA PRO A 69 5.37 -5.02 -4.74
C PRO A 69 5.71 -3.88 -5.71
N LEU A 70 4.76 -2.99 -5.93
CA LEU A 70 4.83 -1.93 -6.94
C LEU A 70 5.24 -0.59 -6.34
N THR A 71 5.96 0.23 -7.12
CA THR A 71 6.40 1.57 -6.72
C THR A 71 5.37 2.65 -7.07
N THR A 72 5.64 3.89 -6.66
CA THR A 72 4.84 5.04 -7.09
C THR A 72 4.97 5.33 -8.57
N LEU A 73 6.09 4.96 -9.20
CA LEU A 73 6.25 5.05 -10.64
C LEU A 73 5.34 4.05 -11.35
N ASP A 74 5.34 2.80 -10.89
CA ASP A 74 4.47 1.74 -11.44
C ASP A 74 2.99 2.12 -11.33
N LEU A 75 2.56 2.65 -10.18
CA LEU A 75 1.20 3.20 -10.02
C LEU A 75 0.86 4.25 -11.08
N ARG A 76 1.79 5.19 -11.35
CA ARG A 76 1.59 6.23 -12.37
C ARG A 76 1.51 5.62 -13.78
N THR A 77 2.32 4.60 -14.06
CA THR A 77 2.34 3.88 -15.33
C THR A 77 1.06 3.07 -15.55
N ILE A 78 0.57 2.36 -14.53
CA ILE A 78 -0.71 1.62 -14.58
C ILE A 78 -1.86 2.57 -14.87
N VAL A 79 -1.91 3.71 -14.17
CA VAL A 79 -2.96 4.72 -14.38
C VAL A 79 -2.86 5.36 -15.76
N LYS A 80 -1.64 5.61 -16.27
CA LYS A 80 -1.43 6.07 -17.64
C LYS A 80 -1.99 5.05 -18.65
N SER A 81 -1.59 3.79 -18.53
CA SER A 81 -2.06 2.71 -19.40
C SER A 81 -3.58 2.61 -19.40
N TYR A 82 -4.21 2.65 -18.23
CA TYR A 82 -5.67 2.62 -18.12
C TYR A 82 -6.34 3.79 -18.85
N LEU A 83 -5.81 5.01 -18.72
CA LEU A 83 -6.36 6.20 -19.39
C LEU A 83 -6.17 6.14 -20.91
N ASP A 84 -5.02 5.63 -21.36
CA ASP A 84 -4.72 5.45 -22.78
C ASP A 84 -5.64 4.40 -23.41
N THR A 85 -5.88 3.25 -22.76
CA THR A 85 -6.84 2.23 -23.23
C THR A 85 -8.26 2.83 -23.30
N LYS A 86 -8.66 3.64 -22.32
CA LYS A 86 -9.97 4.32 -22.33
C LYS A 86 -10.06 5.47 -23.35
N GLY A 87 -8.98 5.77 -24.10
CA GLY A 87 -8.95 6.88 -25.05
C GLY A 87 -9.11 8.26 -24.40
N THR A 88 -8.91 8.37 -23.08
CA THR A 88 -9.15 9.60 -22.33
C THR A 88 -7.89 10.45 -22.31
N ASN A 89 -7.83 11.49 -23.15
CA ASN A 89 -6.73 12.45 -23.12
C ASN A 89 -7.01 13.60 -22.15
N ILE A 90 -6.17 13.77 -21.14
CA ILE A 90 -6.32 14.85 -20.16
C ILE A 90 -5.25 15.90 -20.44
N LYS A 91 -5.68 17.03 -21.01
CA LYS A 91 -4.80 18.15 -21.41
C LYS A 91 -3.85 18.66 -20.31
N LYS A 92 -4.22 18.47 -19.03
CA LYS A 92 -3.41 18.86 -17.87
C LYS A 92 -2.18 17.96 -17.64
N PHE A 93 -2.10 16.80 -18.30
CA PHE A 93 -1.02 15.84 -18.14
C PHE A 93 -0.15 15.78 -19.39
N LYS A 94 1.16 15.97 -19.21
CA LYS A 94 2.13 15.79 -20.29
C LYS A 94 2.21 14.30 -20.61
N TYR A 95 1.85 13.94 -21.84
CA TYR A 95 1.79 12.54 -22.33
C TYR A 95 0.91 11.60 -21.49
N ASN A 96 -0.21 12.09 -20.93
CA ASN A 96 -1.09 11.35 -20.01
C ASN A 96 -0.38 10.79 -18.74
N MET A 97 0.90 11.10 -18.54
CA MET A 97 1.64 10.67 -17.37
C MET A 97 1.43 11.67 -16.24
N ARG A 98 0.85 11.19 -15.15
CA ARG A 98 0.60 12.04 -13.98
C ARG A 98 1.88 12.36 -13.25
N GLY A 99 1.96 13.51 -12.61
CA GLY A 99 3.08 13.88 -11.74
C GLY A 99 3.16 13.02 -10.46
N ILE A 100 4.25 13.17 -9.72
CA ILE A 100 4.44 12.49 -8.43
C ILE A 100 3.36 12.88 -7.40
N ASP A 101 2.86 14.10 -7.46
CA ASP A 101 1.80 14.61 -6.58
C ASP A 101 0.51 13.79 -6.68
N PHE A 102 0.20 13.25 -7.85
CA PHE A 102 -0.95 12.38 -8.01
C PHE A 102 -0.78 11.11 -7.18
N ALA A 103 0.38 10.46 -7.24
CA ALA A 103 0.67 9.24 -6.48
C ALA A 103 0.62 9.53 -4.98
N MET A 104 1.19 10.65 -4.53
CA MET A 104 1.11 11.06 -3.12
C MET A 104 -0.32 11.33 -2.68
N CYS A 105 -1.12 12.03 -3.50
CA CYS A 105 -2.53 12.27 -3.21
C CYS A 105 -3.35 10.97 -3.18
N PHE A 106 -3.09 10.03 -4.09
CA PHE A 106 -3.72 8.70 -4.10
C PHE A 106 -3.45 7.97 -2.79
N LEU A 107 -2.18 7.89 -2.39
CA LEU A 107 -1.79 7.22 -1.14
C LEU A 107 -2.35 7.93 0.10
N ARG A 108 -2.48 9.26 0.06
CA ARG A 108 -3.12 10.02 1.14
C ARG A 108 -4.61 9.70 1.28
N ARG A 109 -5.32 9.48 0.17
CA ARG A 109 -6.74 9.08 0.17
C ARG A 109 -6.92 7.67 0.73
N HIS A 110 -6.02 6.76 0.41
CA HIS A 110 -6.03 5.34 0.82
C HIS A 110 -5.05 5.05 1.95
N ARG A 111 -4.81 6.01 2.84
CA ARG A 111 -3.80 5.91 3.91
C ARG A 111 -4.16 4.89 4.98
N ASP A 112 -5.42 4.49 5.02
CA ASP A 112 -6.00 3.49 5.89
C ASP A 112 -5.71 2.07 5.41
N THR A 113 -5.61 1.85 4.09
CA THR A 113 -5.35 0.53 3.49
C THR A 113 -3.92 0.37 2.95
N LEU A 114 -3.27 1.43 2.49
CA LEU A 114 -1.96 1.40 1.86
C LEU A 114 -0.90 2.16 2.66
N SER A 115 0.35 1.73 2.53
CA SER A 115 1.51 2.44 3.05
C SER A 115 2.73 2.25 2.16
N GLN A 116 3.61 3.26 2.11
CA GLN A 116 4.94 3.11 1.51
C GLN A 116 5.91 2.56 2.54
N ARG A 117 6.72 1.57 2.14
CA ARG A 117 7.71 0.91 2.99
C ARG A 117 8.96 0.58 2.19
N LEU A 118 10.10 0.51 2.87
CA LEU A 118 11.32 -0.05 2.29
C LEU A 118 11.16 -1.56 2.18
N CYS A 119 11.39 -2.08 0.98
CA CYS A 119 11.28 -3.48 0.65
C CYS A 119 12.58 -4.24 0.99
N GLN A 120 12.45 -5.50 1.37
CA GLN A 120 13.57 -6.45 1.46
C GLN A 120 13.62 -7.30 0.19
N ASN A 121 14.82 -7.52 -0.34
CA ASN A 121 15.00 -8.37 -1.50
C ASN A 121 15.19 -9.81 -1.03
N ILE A 122 14.39 -10.73 -1.57
CA ILE A 122 14.51 -12.15 -1.30
C ILE A 122 14.81 -12.91 -2.58
N LYS A 123 15.65 -13.94 -2.48
CA LYS A 123 15.98 -14.81 -3.62
C LYS A 123 14.79 -15.71 -3.94
N LYS A 124 14.52 -15.94 -5.22
CA LYS A 124 13.47 -16.87 -5.67
C LYS A 124 13.64 -18.29 -5.12
N SER A 125 14.88 -18.74 -4.95
CA SER A 125 15.16 -20.04 -4.31
C SER A 125 14.61 -20.13 -2.88
N ARG A 126 14.62 -19.03 -2.12
CA ARG A 126 14.03 -18.98 -0.77
C ARG A 126 12.50 -19.02 -0.80
N THR A 127 11.89 -18.44 -1.83
CA THR A 127 10.41 -18.41 -1.94
C THR A 127 9.81 -19.70 -2.47
N GLN A 128 10.61 -20.52 -3.15
CA GLN A 128 10.16 -21.80 -3.71
C GLN A 128 10.11 -22.94 -2.68
N VAL A 129 10.75 -22.76 -1.52
CA VAL A 129 10.75 -23.77 -0.46
C VAL A 129 9.33 -23.93 0.08
N SER A 130 8.77 -25.13 -0.07
CA SER A 130 7.45 -25.47 0.42
C SER A 130 7.49 -26.02 1.84
N ARG A 131 6.33 -26.09 2.51
CA ARG A 131 6.23 -26.76 3.82
C ARG A 131 6.62 -28.24 3.76
N LYS A 132 6.38 -28.89 2.62
CA LYS A 132 6.75 -30.29 2.43
C LYS A 132 8.27 -30.43 2.46
N ASP A 133 8.98 -29.57 1.73
CA ASP A 133 10.44 -29.58 1.68
C ASP A 133 11.05 -29.31 3.07
N LEU A 134 10.44 -28.41 3.85
CA LEU A 134 10.85 -28.15 5.24
C LEU A 134 10.62 -29.36 6.15
N ASN A 135 9.44 -29.98 6.09
CA ASN A 135 9.13 -31.14 6.92
C ASN A 135 10.05 -32.32 6.56
N GLU A 136 10.29 -32.55 5.27
CA GLU A 136 11.21 -33.58 4.80
C GLU A 136 12.64 -33.33 5.30
N TYR A 137 13.12 -32.09 5.23
CA TYR A 137 14.41 -31.71 5.79
C TYR A 137 14.50 -32.01 7.30
N PHE A 138 13.51 -31.59 8.10
CA PHE A 138 13.54 -31.82 9.55
C PHE A 138 13.41 -33.30 9.93
N ASN A 139 12.60 -34.08 9.21
CA ASN A 139 12.50 -35.52 9.42
C ASN A 139 13.85 -36.22 9.17
N ASN A 140 14.54 -35.85 8.09
CA ASN A 140 15.86 -36.40 7.76
C ASN A 140 16.93 -35.93 8.77
N LEU A 141 16.82 -34.70 9.25
CA LEU A 141 17.71 -34.14 10.26
C LEU A 141 17.55 -34.86 11.61
N GLU A 142 16.32 -35.12 12.06
CA GLU A 142 16.03 -35.87 13.28
C GLU A 142 16.61 -37.28 13.21
N HIS A 143 16.44 -37.96 12.07
CA HIS A 143 17.05 -39.27 11.85
C HIS A 143 18.58 -39.23 11.95
N SER A 144 19.20 -38.22 11.34
CA SER A 144 20.66 -38.07 11.31
C SER A 144 21.26 -37.68 12.66
N LEU A 145 20.50 -36.98 13.51
CA LEU A 145 20.92 -36.56 14.84
C LEU A 145 20.64 -37.59 15.94
N ASN A 146 20.03 -38.73 15.59
CA ASN A 146 19.70 -39.76 16.56
C ASN A 146 20.98 -40.26 17.29
N ASN A 147 20.94 -40.30 18.63
CA ASN A 147 22.05 -40.64 19.53
C ASN A 147 23.24 -39.68 19.52
N ILE A 148 23.14 -38.48 18.93
CA ILE A 148 24.18 -37.47 19.01
C ILE A 148 23.86 -36.53 20.19
N PRO A 149 24.74 -36.41 21.20
CA PRO A 149 24.50 -35.51 22.32
C PRO A 149 24.57 -34.04 21.84
N PRO A 150 23.71 -33.15 22.36
CA PRO A 150 23.70 -31.74 21.96
C PRO A 150 25.04 -31.02 22.11
N SER A 151 25.90 -31.46 23.03
CA SER A 151 27.26 -30.93 23.23
C SER A 151 28.16 -31.05 22.00
N ASN A 152 27.85 -31.97 21.09
CA ASN A 152 28.64 -32.23 19.90
C ASN A 152 28.11 -31.48 18.67
N ILE A 153 27.01 -30.73 18.82
CA ILE A 153 26.44 -29.91 17.76
C ILE A 153 27.02 -28.51 17.86
N LEU A 154 27.95 -28.20 16.98
CA LEU A 154 28.59 -26.89 16.91
C LEU A 154 27.90 -26.04 15.84
N ASN A 155 27.50 -24.82 16.20
CA ASN A 155 27.05 -23.85 15.21
C ASN A 155 28.27 -23.27 14.49
N TYR A 156 28.47 -23.65 13.23
CA TYR A 156 29.51 -23.10 12.37
C TYR A 156 28.85 -22.21 11.30
N ASP A 157 28.56 -20.98 11.69
CA ASP A 157 27.95 -19.94 10.86
C ASP A 157 29.02 -18.89 10.54
N GLU A 158 29.26 -18.66 9.24
CA GLU A 158 30.05 -17.52 8.79
C GLU A 158 29.17 -16.28 8.69
N THR A 159 29.47 -15.27 9.51
CA THR A 159 28.82 -13.95 9.44
C THR A 159 29.21 -13.27 8.12
N ASN A 160 28.38 -13.42 7.09
CA ASN A 160 28.64 -12.86 5.76
C ASN A 160 28.89 -11.34 5.79
N LEU A 161 29.86 -10.88 5.00
CA LEU A 161 29.98 -9.47 4.60
C LEU A 161 28.76 -9.09 3.76
N SER A 162 27.90 -8.26 4.31
CA SER A 162 26.64 -7.85 3.67
C SER A 162 26.90 -6.70 2.71
N ASP A 163 26.89 -7.01 1.42
CA ASP A 163 26.76 -6.03 0.34
C ASP A 163 25.29 -5.57 0.35
N ASP A 164 24.92 -4.63 1.24
CA ASP A 164 23.53 -4.18 1.44
C ASP A 164 23.06 -3.46 0.18
N GLN A 165 22.28 -4.17 -0.63
CA GLN A 165 21.73 -3.62 -1.87
C GLN A 165 20.73 -2.52 -1.58
N GLU A 166 20.65 -1.54 -2.48
CA GLU A 166 19.68 -0.45 -2.36
C GLU A 166 18.26 -0.98 -2.19
N ARG A 167 17.70 -0.73 -1.00
CA ARG A 167 16.31 -1.05 -0.68
C ARG A 167 15.42 0.00 -1.34
N ILE A 168 14.46 -0.46 -2.14
CA ILE A 168 13.51 0.42 -2.80
C ILE A 168 12.26 0.66 -1.94
N LYS A 169 11.66 1.84 -2.08
CA LYS A 169 10.35 2.15 -1.49
C LYS A 169 9.24 1.59 -2.38
N VAL A 170 8.42 0.73 -1.80
CA VAL A 170 7.29 0.08 -2.47
C VAL A 170 5.98 0.37 -1.73
N ILE A 171 4.87 0.22 -2.45
CA ILE A 171 3.53 0.32 -1.91
C ILE A 171 3.09 -1.06 -1.43
N SER A 172 2.62 -1.14 -0.19
CA SER A 172 2.18 -2.38 0.45
C SER A 172 0.93 -2.13 1.30
N LYS A 173 0.26 -3.21 1.72
CA LYS A 173 -0.86 -3.13 2.67
C LYS A 173 -0.40 -2.46 3.97
N ARG A 174 -1.23 -1.55 4.50
CA ARG A 174 -0.96 -0.89 5.78
C ARG A 174 -0.82 -1.94 6.88
N GLY A 175 0.20 -1.76 7.71
CA GLY A 175 0.57 -2.71 8.77
C GLY A 175 1.57 -3.78 8.33
N CYS A 176 1.89 -3.90 7.03
CA CYS A 176 3.00 -4.73 6.57
C CYS A 176 4.32 -4.20 7.14
N LYS A 177 5.01 -5.05 7.94
CA LYS A 177 6.26 -4.69 8.61
C LYS A 177 7.46 -4.81 7.67
N TYR A 178 7.54 -5.92 6.94
CA TYR A 178 8.62 -6.25 6.03
C TYR A 178 8.03 -6.70 4.69
N PRO A 179 7.79 -5.77 3.75
CA PRO A 179 7.42 -6.16 2.40
C PRO A 179 8.63 -6.80 1.73
N GLU A 180 8.36 -7.86 0.99
CA GLU A 180 9.38 -8.65 0.30
C GLU A 180 9.23 -8.50 -1.21
N ARG A 181 10.36 -8.44 -1.90
CA ARG A 181 10.45 -8.42 -3.35
C ARG A 181 11.29 -9.60 -3.79
N VAL A 182 10.66 -10.49 -4.56
CA VAL A 182 11.33 -11.66 -5.14
C VAL A 182 12.20 -11.20 -6.31
N MET A 183 13.50 -11.50 -6.25
CA MET A 183 14.45 -11.24 -7.33
C MET A 183 15.42 -12.40 -7.52
N ASN A 184 15.81 -12.64 -8.77
CA ASN A 184 16.77 -13.69 -9.13
C ASN A 184 18.23 -13.23 -9.02
N HIS A 185 18.56 -12.00 -9.44
CA HIS A 185 19.94 -11.49 -9.51
C HIS A 185 19.98 -9.95 -9.52
N LYS A 186 21.18 -9.39 -9.24
CA LYS A 186 21.46 -7.99 -8.85
C LYS A 186 21.06 -6.90 -9.88
N HIS A 187 20.71 -7.27 -11.12
CA HIS A 187 20.40 -6.27 -12.15
C HIS A 187 18.91 -5.93 -12.18
N PHE A 188 18.62 -4.73 -11.68
CA PHE A 188 17.31 -4.07 -11.67
C PHE A 188 16.62 -4.05 -13.05
N TYR A 189 17.40 -4.11 -14.13
CA TYR A 189 16.94 -4.00 -15.52
C TYR A 189 16.30 -5.29 -16.07
N TYR A 190 16.63 -6.48 -15.56
CA TYR A 190 16.17 -7.76 -16.13
C TYR A 190 14.92 -8.37 -15.46
N ASN A 191 14.38 -7.74 -14.40
CA ASN A 191 13.07 -8.13 -13.84
C ASN A 191 11.94 -7.21 -14.33
N GLN A 192 12.11 -6.64 -15.52
CA GLN A 192 11.03 -5.93 -16.19
C GLN A 192 9.95 -6.92 -16.64
N ASP A 193 10.28 -8.12 -17.12
CA ASP A 193 9.27 -9.01 -17.73
C ASP A 193 8.19 -9.50 -16.75
N SER A 194 8.54 -9.96 -15.56
CA SER A 194 7.54 -10.42 -14.57
C SER A 194 6.72 -9.27 -13.96
N SER A 195 7.35 -8.12 -13.74
CA SER A 195 6.66 -6.91 -13.29
C SER A 195 5.74 -6.34 -14.38
N ILE A 196 6.19 -6.34 -15.63
CA ILE A 196 5.42 -5.92 -16.80
C ILE A 196 4.26 -6.87 -17.04
N ASP A 197 4.45 -8.18 -16.91
CA ASP A 197 3.36 -9.16 -17.06
C ASP A 197 2.33 -9.04 -15.95
N ALA A 198 2.77 -8.80 -14.70
CA ALA A 198 1.86 -8.45 -13.61
C ALA A 198 1.12 -7.13 -13.89
N GLN A 199 1.81 -6.10 -14.42
CA GLN A 199 1.20 -4.83 -14.82
C GLN A 199 0.18 -5.02 -15.96
N LYS A 200 0.50 -5.81 -16.99
CA LYS A 200 -0.38 -6.15 -18.12
C LYS A 200 -1.60 -6.95 -17.66
N LEU A 201 -1.41 -7.94 -16.79
CA LEU A 201 -2.50 -8.72 -16.19
C LEU A 201 -3.41 -7.84 -15.33
N LEU A 202 -2.83 -6.90 -14.56
CA LEU A 202 -3.59 -5.93 -13.78
C LEU A 202 -4.41 -4.99 -14.66
N VAL A 203 -3.81 -4.46 -15.74
CA VAL A 203 -4.52 -3.61 -16.70
C VAL A 203 -5.69 -4.40 -17.31
N LYS A 204 -5.45 -5.64 -17.74
CA LYS A 204 -6.51 -6.52 -18.26
C LYS A 204 -7.60 -6.80 -17.22
N ARG A 205 -7.24 -7.01 -15.95
CA ARG A 205 -8.22 -7.22 -14.85
C ARG A 205 -9.04 -5.97 -14.54
N ILE A 206 -8.43 -4.78 -14.60
CA ILE A 206 -9.13 -3.50 -14.45
C ILE A 206 -10.07 -3.26 -15.65
N GLU A 207 -9.70 -3.71 -16.84
CA GLU A 207 -10.50 -3.55 -18.06
C GLU A 207 -11.73 -4.47 -18.11
N VAL A 208 -11.60 -5.73 -17.68
CA VAL A 208 -12.68 -6.74 -17.77
C VAL A 208 -13.70 -6.60 -16.62
N GLY A 209 -13.34 -5.93 -15.52
CA GLY A 209 -14.20 -5.82 -14.33
C GLY A 209 -14.35 -7.16 -13.58
N PRO A 210 -14.93 -7.17 -12.38
CA PRO A 210 -15.17 -8.41 -11.65
C PRO A 210 -16.26 -9.21 -12.38
N HIS A 211 -15.88 -10.28 -13.07
CA HIS A 211 -16.81 -11.37 -13.33
C HIS A 211 -17.15 -12.00 -11.97
N TYR A 212 -18.29 -11.62 -11.42
CA TYR A 212 -18.99 -12.46 -10.46
C TYR A 212 -19.61 -13.60 -11.26
N GLY A 213 -19.00 -14.78 -11.13
CA GLY A 213 -19.58 -16.07 -11.48
C GLY A 213 -19.57 -16.93 -10.23
#